data_AF-A0A7Y2EQN5-F1
#
_entry.id   AF-A0A7Y2EQN5-F1
#
_cell.length_a   1.000
_cell.length_b   1.000
_cell.length_c   1.000
_cell.angle_alpha   90.00
_cell.angle_beta   90.00
_cell.angle_gamma   90.00
#
_symmetry.space_group_name_H-M   'P 1'
#
loop_
_entity.id
_entity.type
_entity.pdbx_description
1 polymer ?
#
loop_
_entity_poly.entity_id
_entity_poly.type
_entity_poly.pdbx_seq_one_letter_code
_entity_poly.pdbx_strand_id
1 'polypeptide(L)'
;MIKKILLGLVVLIVIIVLPLWIIGSGSMGEPWSSAAPQAGPRPMTSIADEEQILFGDLHTHTNYSLDAYLFNTSLVKGVGITTPADACDFARYCSALDFWSINDHAESLTPRVWADTVEAIRACNDEAGDPASPDMVSFVGWEWSNSNADDVPSHYGHKNVIFRTWEEGTTPTRPIASQEKYFVAQAPAPLLGLMALSDTVAAVSDLGWYVR
;
A
#
# COMPACT_ATOMS: atom_id res chain seq x y z
N MET A 1 -29.49 -19.65 -39.98
CA MET A 1 -29.33 -20.16 -38.60
C MET A 1 -28.02 -19.70 -37.97
N ILE A 2 -26.88 -19.86 -38.65
CA ILE A 2 -25.54 -19.43 -38.17
C ILE A 2 -25.48 -17.97 -37.69
N LYS A 3 -26.05 -17.00 -38.44
CA LYS A 3 -26.04 -15.59 -38.03
C LYS A 3 -26.76 -15.31 -36.70
N LYS A 4 -27.85 -16.04 -36.40
CA LYS A 4 -28.59 -15.87 -35.14
C LYS A 4 -27.84 -16.47 -33.95
N ILE A 5 -27.18 -17.60 -34.17
CA ILE A 5 -26.30 -18.24 -33.17
C ILE A 5 -25.11 -17.34 -32.88
N LEU A 6 -24.47 -16.80 -33.91
CA LEU A 6 -23.33 -15.87 -33.76
C LEU A 6 -23.73 -14.62 -32.99
N LEU A 7 -24.88 -14.03 -33.31
CA LEU A 7 -25.42 -12.87 -32.59
C LEU A 7 -25.69 -13.20 -31.11
N GLY A 8 -26.28 -14.37 -30.83
CA GLY A 8 -26.51 -14.83 -29.46
C GLY A 8 -25.21 -14.99 -28.66
N LEU A 9 -24.16 -15.54 -29.26
CA LEU A 9 -22.85 -15.68 -28.63
C LEU A 9 -22.20 -14.32 -28.35
N VAL A 10 -22.28 -13.37 -29.29
CA VAL A 10 -21.75 -12.02 -29.08
C VAL A 10 -22.47 -11.33 -27.92
N VAL A 11 -23.81 -11.42 -27.87
CA VAL A 11 -24.59 -10.83 -26.77
C VAL A 11 -24.20 -11.45 -25.43
N LEU A 12 -24.04 -12.79 -25.37
CA LEU A 12 -23.60 -13.47 -24.16
C LEU A 12 -22.21 -13.02 -23.70
N ILE A 13 -21.26 -12.91 -24.64
CA ILE A 13 -19.92 -12.40 -24.35
C ILE A 13 -19.98 -10.98 -23.79
N VAL A 14 -20.78 -10.10 -24.39
CA VAL A 14 -20.94 -8.72 -23.89
C VAL A 14 -21.53 -8.70 -22.49
N ILE A 15 -22.56 -9.50 -22.22
CA ILE A 15 -23.19 -9.59 -20.89
C ILE A 15 -22.21 -10.05 -19.82
N ILE A 16 -21.23 -10.89 -20.16
CA ILE A 16 -20.23 -11.40 -19.21
C ILE A 16 -19.03 -10.45 -19.09
N VAL A 17 -18.48 -10.01 -20.23
CA VAL A 17 -17.23 -9.24 -20.26
C VAL A 17 -17.45 -7.79 -19.85
N LEU A 18 -18.60 -7.19 -20.18
CA LEU A 18 -18.84 -5.78 -19.87
C LEU A 18 -18.88 -5.51 -18.35
N PRO A 19 -19.60 -6.28 -17.50
CA PRO A 19 -19.54 -6.09 -16.06
C PRO A 19 -18.12 -6.27 -15.51
N LEU A 20 -17.39 -7.31 -15.93
CA LEU A 20 -16.02 -7.54 -15.50
C LEU A 20 -15.10 -6.38 -15.90
N TRP A 21 -15.29 -5.84 -17.11
CA TRP A 21 -14.57 -4.65 -17.57
C TRP A 21 -14.90 -3.43 -16.71
N ILE A 22 -16.18 -3.16 -16.42
CA ILE A 22 -16.59 -2.02 -15.57
C ILE A 22 -15.93 -2.13 -14.20
N ILE A 23 -16.03 -3.31 -13.55
CA ILE A 23 -15.50 -3.56 -12.22
C ILE A 23 -13.98 -3.43 -12.23
N GLY A 24 -13.28 -4.25 -13.01
CA GLY A 24 -11.82 -4.31 -13.01
C GLY A 24 -11.14 -3.13 -13.69
N SER A 25 -11.88 -2.33 -14.46
CA SER A 25 -11.36 -1.04 -14.87
C SER A 25 -11.22 -0.11 -13.66
N GLY A 26 -12.00 -0.25 -12.60
CA GLY A 26 -12.03 0.72 -11.50
C GLY A 26 -12.99 1.88 -11.71
N SER A 27 -13.95 1.74 -12.65
CA SER A 27 -14.94 2.80 -12.91
C SER A 27 -15.95 2.98 -11.77
N MET A 28 -15.98 2.05 -10.82
CA MET A 28 -16.80 2.12 -9.60
C MET A 28 -15.95 2.21 -8.33
N GLY A 29 -14.63 2.36 -8.46
CA GLY A 29 -13.72 2.47 -7.33
C GLY A 29 -13.66 3.89 -6.82
N GLU A 30 -13.43 4.03 -5.53
CA GLU A 30 -13.22 5.33 -4.90
C GLU A 30 -11.73 5.71 -4.93
N PRO A 31 -11.40 6.98 -5.21
CA PRO A 31 -10.04 7.48 -5.07
C PRO A 31 -9.67 7.49 -3.59
N TRP A 32 -8.94 6.48 -3.13
CA TRP A 32 -8.43 6.43 -1.76
C TRP A 32 -6.95 6.83 -1.71
N SER A 33 -6.63 7.54 -0.64
CA SER A 33 -5.29 7.93 -0.22
C SER A 33 -5.18 7.68 1.28
N SER A 34 -3.97 7.82 1.84
CA SER A 34 -3.79 7.75 3.28
C SER A 34 -4.59 8.87 3.93
N ALA A 35 -5.50 8.50 4.85
CA ALA A 35 -6.16 9.49 5.70
C ALA A 35 -5.14 10.09 6.69
N ALA A 36 -5.50 11.19 7.36
CA ALA A 36 -4.67 11.69 8.45
C ALA A 36 -4.67 10.67 9.62
N PRO A 37 -3.53 10.43 10.27
CA PRO A 37 -3.45 9.58 11.46
C PRO A 37 -4.23 10.18 12.64
N GLN A 38 -4.48 9.39 13.68
CA GLN A 38 -5.12 9.89 14.89
C GLN A 38 -4.31 11.02 15.54
N ALA A 39 -5.03 12.05 15.97
CA ALA A 39 -4.44 13.26 16.47
C ALA A 39 -3.91 13.13 17.91
N GLY A 40 -2.77 13.77 18.16
CA GLY A 40 -2.14 13.89 19.46
C GLY A 40 -1.39 12.64 19.94
N PRO A 41 -0.52 12.80 20.95
CA PRO A 41 0.34 11.72 21.41
C PRO A 41 -0.44 10.65 22.17
N ARG A 42 0.11 9.43 22.17
CA ARG A 42 -0.32 8.33 23.01
C ARG A 42 -0.20 8.72 24.49
N PRO A 43 -1.13 8.27 25.35
CA PRO A 43 -0.98 8.43 26.79
C PRO A 43 0.31 7.73 27.28
N MET A 44 1.27 8.50 27.77
CA MET A 44 2.48 7.94 28.41
C MET A 44 2.27 7.76 29.92
N THR A 45 2.62 6.57 30.43
CA THR A 45 2.45 6.23 31.85
C THR A 45 3.64 6.67 32.71
N SER A 46 4.84 6.82 32.12
CA SER A 46 6.03 7.33 32.81
C SER A 46 7.10 7.78 31.80
N ILE A 47 7.74 8.92 32.04
CA ILE A 47 8.94 9.36 31.32
C ILE A 47 10.14 8.83 32.11
N ALA A 48 10.99 8.00 31.49
CA ALA A 48 12.20 7.50 32.13
C ALA A 48 13.35 8.51 31.94
N ASP A 49 13.94 8.97 33.05
CA ASP A 49 15.08 9.91 33.10
C ASP A 49 16.45 9.25 32.78
N GLU A 50 16.48 7.96 32.38
CA GLU A 50 17.69 7.13 32.20
C GLU A 50 17.77 6.47 30.81
N GLU A 51 18.79 5.63 30.56
CA GLU A 51 18.93 4.79 29.35
C GLU A 51 17.65 3.99 29.08
N GLN A 52 17.16 4.04 27.84
CA GLN A 52 15.86 3.51 27.45
C GLN A 52 16.06 2.34 26.47
N ILE A 53 15.33 1.24 26.68
CA ILE A 53 15.20 0.19 25.67
C ILE A 53 14.03 0.57 24.78
N LEU A 54 14.29 0.68 23.47
CA LEU A 54 13.28 0.99 22.48
C LEU A 54 12.92 -0.25 21.66
N PHE A 55 11.63 -0.44 21.44
CA PHE A 55 11.05 -1.52 20.63
C PHE A 55 10.44 -0.94 19.37
N GLY A 56 10.72 -1.55 18.23
CA GLY A 56 10.21 -1.07 16.96
C GLY A 56 10.18 -2.11 15.86
N ASP A 57 9.55 -1.73 14.75
CA ASP A 57 9.37 -2.55 13.56
C ASP A 57 9.88 -1.80 12.32
N LEU A 58 10.91 -2.33 11.67
CA LEU A 58 11.55 -1.69 10.53
C LEU A 58 11.17 -2.34 9.19
N HIS A 59 10.03 -3.04 9.14
CA HIS A 59 9.57 -3.70 7.93
C HIS A 59 8.03 -3.84 7.88
N THR A 60 7.35 -2.76 7.53
CA THR A 60 5.87 -2.76 7.41
C THR A 60 5.41 -2.57 5.97
N HIS A 61 4.39 -3.33 5.56
CA HIS A 61 3.72 -3.21 4.26
C HIS A 61 2.24 -2.85 4.44
N THR A 62 1.69 -2.15 3.45
CA THR A 62 0.30 -1.67 3.40
C THR A 62 -0.30 -1.97 2.03
N ASN A 63 -1.58 -1.68 1.81
CA ASN A 63 -2.19 -1.85 0.49
C ASN A 63 -1.55 -0.99 -0.63
N TYR A 64 -0.54 -0.17 -0.32
CA TYR A 64 0.28 0.52 -1.30
C TYR A 64 1.26 -0.42 -2.00
N SER A 65 1.59 -1.55 -1.39
CA SER A 65 2.25 -2.68 -2.03
C SER A 65 1.25 -3.75 -2.49
N LEU A 66 1.54 -4.38 -3.64
CA LEU A 66 0.63 -5.36 -4.24
C LEU A 66 0.49 -6.64 -3.41
N ASP A 67 1.55 -7.06 -2.72
CA ASP A 67 1.52 -8.26 -1.88
C ASP A 67 0.52 -8.09 -0.73
N ALA A 68 0.64 -7.01 0.04
CA ALA A 68 -0.29 -6.70 1.13
C ALA A 68 -1.72 -6.49 0.63
N TYR A 69 -1.88 -5.88 -0.55
CA TYR A 69 -3.20 -5.82 -1.19
C TYR A 69 -3.83 -7.20 -1.37
N LEU A 70 -3.07 -8.16 -1.91
CA LEU A 70 -3.54 -9.54 -2.13
C LEU A 70 -3.78 -10.29 -0.82
N PHE A 71 -2.95 -10.07 0.21
CA PHE A 71 -3.11 -10.69 1.52
C PHE A 71 -4.28 -10.12 2.32
N ASN A 72 -4.67 -8.86 2.08
CA ASN A 72 -5.75 -8.22 2.81
C ASN A 72 -7.14 -8.45 2.19
N THR A 73 -7.20 -9.14 1.04
CA THR A 73 -8.45 -9.58 0.41
C THR A 73 -9.36 -10.36 1.36
N SER A 74 -10.66 -10.34 1.06
CA SER A 74 -11.69 -11.06 1.83
C SER A 74 -11.41 -12.57 2.00
N LEU A 75 -10.73 -13.18 1.01
CA LEU A 75 -10.41 -14.61 1.02
C LEU A 75 -9.26 -14.98 1.96
N VAL A 76 -8.36 -14.03 2.26
CA VAL A 76 -7.09 -14.31 2.96
C VAL A 76 -7.12 -13.80 4.40
N LYS A 77 -7.20 -12.48 4.62
CA LYS A 77 -7.29 -11.89 5.96
C LYS A 77 -8.60 -11.14 6.20
N GLY A 78 -9.19 -10.56 5.14
CA GLY A 78 -10.44 -9.79 5.22
C GLY A 78 -10.35 -8.52 6.06
N VAL A 79 -9.18 -7.90 6.16
CA VAL A 79 -8.98 -6.63 6.89
C VAL A 79 -9.33 -5.40 6.06
N GLY A 80 -9.50 -5.56 4.75
CA GLY A 80 -9.81 -4.47 3.83
C GLY A 80 -8.58 -3.66 3.42
N ILE A 81 -8.78 -2.40 3.07
CA ILE A 81 -7.70 -1.50 2.69
C ILE A 81 -7.05 -0.95 3.97
N THR A 82 -5.73 -1.07 4.06
CA THR A 82 -4.89 -0.51 5.11
C THR A 82 -3.87 0.41 4.46
N THR A 83 -3.85 1.67 4.88
CA THR A 83 -2.98 2.74 4.38
C THR A 83 -1.76 2.93 5.30
N PRO A 84 -0.74 3.71 4.87
CA PRO A 84 0.36 4.10 5.76
C PRO A 84 -0.07 4.78 7.07
N ALA A 85 -1.14 5.59 7.06
CA ALA A 85 -1.68 6.16 8.30
C ALA A 85 -2.37 5.12 9.18
N ASP A 86 -3.09 4.16 8.62
CA ASP A 86 -3.66 3.06 9.41
C ASP A 86 -2.54 2.23 10.07
N ALA A 87 -1.42 2.02 9.36
CA ALA A 87 -0.24 1.36 9.91
C ALA A 87 0.44 2.19 11.01
N CYS A 88 0.54 3.52 10.83
CA CYS A 88 0.97 4.45 11.88
C CYS A 88 0.11 4.30 13.14
N ASP A 89 -1.22 4.38 13.01
CA ASP A 89 -2.13 4.28 14.14
C ASP A 89 -2.05 2.90 14.83
N PHE A 90 -1.90 1.82 14.05
CA PHE A 90 -1.69 0.49 14.61
C PHE A 90 -0.37 0.39 15.38
N ALA A 91 0.73 0.87 14.80
CA ALA A 91 2.04 0.92 15.44
C ALA A 91 1.99 1.72 16.75
N ARG A 92 1.30 2.86 16.72
CA ARG A 92 1.10 3.75 17.86
C ARG A 92 0.24 3.06 18.92
N TYR A 93 -1.04 2.83 18.66
CA TYR A 93 -2.00 2.54 19.72
C TYR A 93 -2.16 1.05 20.01
N CYS A 94 -1.95 0.17 19.02
CA CYS A 94 -2.15 -1.27 19.19
C CYS A 94 -0.86 -2.00 19.59
N SER A 95 0.24 -1.71 18.90
CA SER A 95 1.54 -2.36 19.16
C SER A 95 2.38 -1.62 20.21
N ALA A 96 2.04 -0.38 20.52
CA ALA A 96 2.78 0.47 21.44
C ALA A 96 4.28 0.61 21.10
N LEU A 97 4.63 0.72 19.81
CA LEU A 97 6.04 0.81 19.35
C LEU A 97 6.67 2.17 19.68
N ASP A 98 7.98 2.19 19.87
CA ASP A 98 8.80 3.40 20.05
C ASP A 98 9.31 3.94 18.70
N PHE A 99 9.46 3.06 17.72
CA PHE A 99 9.77 3.46 16.35
C PHE A 99 9.25 2.45 15.32
N TRP A 100 9.02 2.90 14.10
CA TRP A 100 8.68 2.01 13.00
C TRP A 100 9.12 2.56 11.63
N SER A 101 9.10 1.71 10.59
CA SER A 101 9.34 2.13 9.21
C SER A 101 8.29 1.56 8.27
N ILE A 102 7.77 2.41 7.39
CA ILE A 102 7.03 1.95 6.20
C ILE A 102 8.01 1.45 5.15
N ASN A 103 7.74 0.27 4.57
CA ASN A 103 8.63 -0.40 3.63
C ASN A 103 7.85 -1.13 2.53
N ASP A 104 6.79 -0.50 2.01
CA ASP A 104 6.11 -0.99 0.81
C ASP A 104 7.11 -1.25 -0.34
N HIS A 105 6.80 -2.25 -1.18
CA HIS A 105 7.62 -2.59 -2.34
C HIS A 105 7.82 -1.41 -3.29
N ALA A 106 9.08 -1.09 -3.58
CA ALA A 106 9.48 0.01 -4.45
C ALA A 106 8.77 0.00 -5.81
N GLU A 107 8.56 -1.19 -6.37
CA GLU A 107 7.94 -1.42 -7.68
C GLU A 107 6.46 -1.01 -7.73
N SER A 108 5.82 -0.93 -6.55
CA SER A 108 4.44 -0.51 -6.36
C SER A 108 4.34 1.00 -6.07
N LEU A 109 5.40 1.63 -5.59
CA LEU A 109 5.40 3.03 -5.17
C LEU A 109 5.59 3.98 -6.36
N THR A 110 4.52 4.18 -7.17
CA THR A 110 4.48 5.24 -8.19
C THR A 110 4.73 6.62 -7.56
N PRO A 111 5.16 7.66 -8.31
CA PRO A 111 5.43 8.98 -7.72
C PRO A 111 4.27 9.57 -6.91
N ARG A 112 3.03 9.36 -7.34
CA ARG A 112 1.82 9.75 -6.59
C ARG A 112 1.76 9.03 -5.24
N VAL A 113 1.89 7.71 -5.27
CA VAL A 113 1.77 6.85 -4.08
C VAL A 113 2.91 7.14 -3.11
N TRP A 114 4.14 7.31 -3.61
CA TRP A 114 5.28 7.69 -2.81
C TRP A 114 5.11 9.04 -2.12
N ALA A 115 4.61 10.05 -2.83
CA ALA A 115 4.33 11.36 -2.22
C ALA A 115 3.31 11.23 -1.08
N ASP A 116 2.28 10.40 -1.26
CA ASP A 116 1.29 10.14 -0.22
C ASP A 116 1.86 9.35 0.97
N THR A 117 2.74 8.37 0.74
CA THR A 117 3.50 7.68 1.79
C THR A 117 4.35 8.66 2.61
N VAL A 118 5.10 9.54 1.94
CA VAL A 118 5.93 10.55 2.63
C VAL A 118 5.06 11.48 3.47
N GLU A 119 3.94 11.94 2.93
CA GLU A 119 3.00 12.81 3.65
C GLU A 119 2.38 12.12 4.86
N ALA A 120 1.98 10.86 4.73
CA ALA A 120 1.43 10.07 5.83
C ALA A 120 2.44 9.89 6.98
N ILE A 121 3.72 9.63 6.66
CA ILE A 121 4.79 9.53 7.66
C ILE A 121 5.06 10.87 8.32
N ARG A 122 5.05 11.97 7.55
CA ARG A 122 5.19 13.33 8.09
C ARG A 122 4.06 13.64 9.08
N ALA A 123 2.82 13.41 8.68
CA ALA A 123 1.66 13.59 9.54
C ALA A 123 1.72 12.71 10.80
N CYS A 124 2.20 11.46 10.68
CA CYS A 124 2.36 10.56 11.82
C CYS A 124 3.35 11.12 12.86
N ASN A 125 4.47 11.70 12.40
CA ASN A 125 5.43 12.36 13.29
C ASN A 125 4.90 13.68 13.85
N ASP A 126 4.12 14.45 13.08
CA ASP A 126 3.49 15.69 13.56
C ASP A 126 2.51 15.41 14.72
N GLU A 127 1.82 14.26 14.68
CA GLU A 127 0.89 13.85 15.73
C GLU A 127 1.57 13.14 16.93
N ALA A 128 2.88 12.87 16.85
CA ALA A 128 3.64 12.14 17.87
C ALA A 128 4.02 12.98 19.11
N GLY A 129 3.67 14.27 19.14
CA GLY A 129 3.93 15.16 20.27
C GLY A 129 5.20 15.98 20.14
N ASP A 130 5.97 16.14 21.22
CA ASP A 130 7.20 16.95 21.23
C ASP A 130 8.28 16.29 20.37
N PRO A 131 8.78 16.93 19.30
CA PRO A 131 9.83 16.35 18.45
C PRO A 131 11.14 16.01 19.19
N ALA A 132 11.41 16.64 20.33
CA ALA A 132 12.56 16.29 21.17
C ALA A 132 12.34 15.01 22.01
N SER A 133 11.09 14.61 22.20
CA SER A 133 10.69 13.42 22.96
C SER A 133 9.33 12.90 22.47
N PRO A 134 9.24 12.43 21.21
CA PRO A 134 7.97 11.99 20.64
C PRO A 134 7.53 10.68 21.26
N ASP A 135 6.23 10.38 21.18
CA ASP A 135 5.70 9.10 21.63
C ASP A 135 6.19 7.92 20.78
N MET A 136 6.52 8.17 19.51
CA MET A 136 7.00 7.20 18.52
C MET A 136 7.71 7.94 17.38
N VAL A 137 8.77 7.35 16.83
CA VAL A 137 9.44 7.85 15.62
C VAL A 137 9.01 7.05 14.39
N SER A 138 8.51 7.74 13.36
CA SER A 138 8.09 7.12 12.10
C SER A 138 9.12 7.38 11.00
N PHE A 139 9.71 6.32 10.47
CA PHE A 139 10.65 6.40 9.37
C PHE A 139 9.96 6.17 8.03
N VAL A 140 10.33 7.00 7.05
CA VAL A 140 9.95 6.76 5.66
C VAL A 140 10.98 5.85 5.00
N GLY A 141 10.51 4.93 4.17
CA GLY A 141 11.35 3.94 3.52
C GLY A 141 10.61 3.17 2.45
N TRP A 142 11.32 2.22 1.84
CA TRP A 142 10.75 1.25 0.92
C TRP A 142 11.51 -0.06 1.01
N GLU A 143 10.91 -1.14 0.53
CA GLU A 143 11.61 -2.39 0.25
C GLU A 143 12.00 -2.44 -1.22
N TRP A 144 13.30 -2.54 -1.51
CA TRP A 144 13.78 -2.87 -2.85
C TRP A 144 13.87 -4.39 -2.97
N SER A 145 13.11 -4.98 -3.90
CA SER A 145 12.98 -6.42 -4.04
C SER A 145 13.56 -6.88 -5.36
N ASN A 146 14.76 -7.46 -5.31
CA ASN A 146 15.39 -7.98 -6.51
C ASN A 146 14.66 -9.23 -7.02
N SER A 147 13.94 -9.09 -8.13
CA SER A 147 13.12 -10.17 -8.71
C SER A 147 13.85 -11.05 -9.74
N ASN A 148 15.18 -10.90 -9.91
CA ASN A 148 15.93 -11.61 -10.95
C ASN A 148 16.28 -13.04 -10.51
N ALA A 149 15.34 -13.96 -10.66
CA ALA A 149 15.49 -15.36 -10.25
C ALA A 149 16.51 -16.15 -11.11
N ASP A 150 16.77 -15.72 -12.35
CA ASP A 150 17.54 -16.50 -13.33
C ASP A 150 19.06 -16.21 -13.32
N ASP A 151 19.50 -15.20 -12.56
CA ASP A 151 20.91 -14.83 -12.42
C ASP A 151 21.31 -14.81 -10.94
N VAL A 152 21.54 -16.02 -10.39
CA VAL A 152 21.93 -16.24 -8.98
C VAL A 152 23.11 -15.37 -8.54
N PRO A 153 24.21 -15.23 -9.33
CA PRO A 153 25.28 -14.29 -9.01
C PRO A 153 24.84 -12.83 -8.83
N SER A 154 23.76 -12.41 -9.48
CA SER A 154 23.17 -11.07 -9.38
C SER A 154 21.89 -10.99 -8.51
N HIS A 155 21.54 -12.07 -7.80
CA HIS A 155 20.36 -12.09 -6.95
C HIS A 155 20.67 -11.48 -5.58
N TYR A 156 20.36 -10.20 -5.40
CA TYR A 156 20.73 -9.45 -4.18
C TYR A 156 19.71 -9.57 -3.03
N GLY A 157 18.61 -10.31 -3.26
CA GLY A 157 17.52 -10.46 -2.31
C GLY A 157 16.78 -9.14 -2.10
N HIS A 158 16.17 -9.01 -0.94
CA HIS A 158 15.33 -7.87 -0.58
C HIS A 158 16.07 -6.96 0.40
N LYS A 159 15.91 -5.65 0.26
CA LYS A 159 16.60 -4.63 1.07
C LYS A 159 15.63 -3.53 1.49
N ASN A 160 15.48 -3.32 2.78
CA ASN A 160 14.81 -2.12 3.28
C ASN A 160 15.76 -0.93 3.22
N VAL A 161 15.29 0.14 2.59
CA VAL A 161 15.92 1.46 2.59
C VAL A 161 15.12 2.34 3.52
N ILE A 162 15.79 2.87 4.55
CA ILE A 162 15.15 3.64 5.63
C ILE A 162 15.85 4.99 5.70
N PHE A 163 15.07 6.06 5.64
CA PHE A 163 15.59 7.43 5.71
C PHE A 163 15.51 7.93 7.14
N ARG A 164 16.55 8.66 7.55
CA ARG A 164 16.61 9.31 8.86
C ARG A 164 15.77 10.58 8.94
N THR A 165 15.22 11.03 7.82
CA THR A 165 14.44 12.25 7.71
C THR A 165 13.23 12.01 6.81
N TRP A 166 12.16 12.73 7.11
CA TRP A 166 10.89 12.80 6.39
C TRP A 166 10.56 14.25 5.99
N GLU A 167 11.52 15.17 6.14
CA GLU A 167 11.33 16.58 5.82
C GLU A 167 11.15 16.80 4.32
N GLU A 168 10.28 17.73 3.97
CA GLU A 168 9.99 18.11 2.59
C GLU A 168 11.27 18.46 1.83
N GLY A 169 11.44 17.91 0.63
CA GLY A 169 12.59 18.16 -0.23
C GLY A 169 13.88 17.46 0.19
N THR A 170 13.89 16.71 1.30
CA THR A 170 15.05 15.92 1.75
C THR A 170 14.89 14.42 1.51
N THR A 171 13.69 13.98 1.14
CA THR A 171 13.38 12.62 0.69
C THR A 171 13.51 12.51 -0.84
N PRO A 172 13.83 11.32 -1.39
CA PRO A 172 13.83 11.12 -2.83
C PRO A 172 12.46 11.41 -3.44
N THR A 173 12.39 11.82 -4.71
CA THR A 173 11.10 12.03 -5.39
C THR A 173 10.37 10.73 -5.74
N ARG A 174 11.08 9.59 -5.72
CA ARG A 174 10.55 8.23 -5.85
C ARG A 174 11.60 7.19 -5.43
N PRO A 175 11.19 5.97 -5.07
CA PRO A 175 12.10 4.83 -4.87
C PRO A 175 12.89 4.45 -6.13
N ILE A 176 14.06 3.86 -5.91
CA ILE A 176 14.80 3.14 -6.96
C ILE A 176 14.01 1.85 -7.26
N ALA A 177 13.76 1.56 -8.53
CA ALA A 177 12.84 0.53 -9.04
C ALA A 177 11.33 0.88 -9.05
N SER A 178 10.96 2.10 -8.64
CA SER A 178 9.61 2.64 -8.85
C SER A 178 9.21 2.61 -10.33
N GLN A 179 7.99 2.12 -10.58
CA GLN A 179 7.36 2.06 -11.89
C GLN A 179 6.40 3.24 -12.09
N GLU A 180 6.15 3.63 -13.34
CA GLU A 180 5.11 4.64 -13.63
C GLU A 180 3.70 4.14 -13.32
N LYS A 181 3.49 2.82 -13.48
CA LYS A 181 2.24 2.12 -13.20
C LYS A 181 2.54 0.79 -12.54
N TYR A 182 1.60 0.32 -11.73
CA TYR A 182 1.67 -1.03 -11.19
C TYR A 182 1.72 -2.07 -12.32
N PHE A 183 2.50 -3.13 -12.15
CA PHE A 183 2.54 -4.23 -13.13
C PHE A 183 1.14 -4.81 -13.40
N VAL A 184 0.32 -4.94 -12.36
CA VAL A 184 -1.05 -5.46 -12.47
C VAL A 184 -1.96 -4.56 -13.34
N ALA A 185 -1.63 -3.28 -13.51
CA ALA A 185 -2.34 -2.36 -14.38
C ALA A 185 -2.20 -2.70 -15.88
N GLN A 186 -1.22 -3.53 -16.23
CA GLN A 186 -1.03 -4.01 -17.60
C GLN A 186 -1.99 -5.14 -17.95
N ALA A 187 -2.64 -5.76 -16.95
CA ALA A 187 -3.65 -6.78 -17.17
C ALA A 187 -4.91 -6.18 -17.82
N PRO A 188 -5.59 -6.89 -18.74
CA PRO A 188 -6.88 -6.45 -19.25
C PRO A 188 -7.89 -6.26 -18.11
N ALA A 189 -8.63 -5.16 -18.11
CA ALA A 189 -9.65 -4.88 -17.09
C ALA A 189 -10.62 -6.05 -16.79
N PRO A 190 -11.11 -6.85 -17.77
CA PRO A 190 -11.93 -8.00 -17.45
C PRO A 190 -11.22 -9.07 -16.60
N LEU A 191 -9.90 -9.21 -16.74
CA LEU A 191 -9.10 -10.13 -15.94
C LEU A 191 -9.01 -9.67 -14.48
N LEU A 192 -8.81 -8.37 -14.24
CA LEU A 192 -8.89 -7.80 -12.89
C LEU A 192 -10.30 -7.94 -12.32
N GLY A 193 -11.33 -7.74 -13.15
CA GLY A 193 -12.73 -7.89 -12.75
C GLY A 193 -13.09 -9.30 -12.26
N LEU A 194 -12.37 -10.34 -12.68
CA LEU A 194 -12.57 -11.70 -12.20
C LEU A 194 -12.25 -11.86 -10.70
N MET A 195 -11.48 -10.95 -10.10
CA MET A 195 -11.24 -10.95 -8.65
C MET A 195 -12.54 -10.72 -7.85
N ALA A 196 -13.61 -10.20 -8.48
CA ALA A 196 -14.92 -10.04 -7.85
C ALA A 196 -15.63 -11.37 -7.57
N LEU A 197 -15.07 -12.49 -8.02
CA LEU A 197 -15.51 -13.83 -7.63
C LEU A 197 -15.01 -14.24 -6.24
N SER A 198 -13.95 -13.60 -5.74
CA SER A 198 -13.33 -13.89 -4.44
C SER A 198 -13.32 -12.70 -3.47
N ASP A 199 -13.67 -11.50 -3.95
CA ASP A 199 -13.73 -10.28 -3.15
C ASP A 199 -14.96 -9.43 -3.51
N THR A 200 -15.18 -8.36 -2.76
CA THR A 200 -16.26 -7.42 -3.02
C THR A 200 -16.02 -6.65 -4.32
N VAL A 201 -17.10 -6.31 -5.02
CA VAL A 201 -17.04 -5.46 -6.23
C VAL A 201 -16.33 -4.13 -5.94
N ALA A 202 -16.58 -3.55 -4.76
CA ALA A 202 -15.94 -2.31 -4.31
C ALA A 202 -14.42 -2.48 -4.23
N ALA A 203 -13.91 -3.46 -3.48
CA ALA A 203 -12.47 -3.69 -3.34
C ALA A 203 -11.77 -3.96 -4.68
N VAL A 204 -12.41 -4.66 -5.62
CA VAL A 204 -11.82 -4.92 -6.94
C VAL A 204 -11.82 -3.66 -7.79
N SER A 205 -12.87 -2.83 -7.68
CA SER A 205 -12.91 -1.55 -8.38
C SER A 205 -11.93 -0.54 -7.79
N ASP A 206 -11.74 -0.53 -6.47
CA ASP A 206 -10.72 0.29 -5.80
C ASP A 206 -9.31 -0.11 -6.27
N LEU A 207 -9.02 -1.40 -6.39
CA LEU A 207 -7.77 -1.88 -6.98
C LEU A 207 -7.63 -1.36 -8.42
N GLY A 208 -8.66 -1.56 -9.24
CA GLY A 208 -8.68 -1.13 -10.64
C GLY A 208 -8.50 0.37 -10.80
N TRP A 209 -9.02 1.19 -9.88
CA TRP A 209 -8.82 2.62 -9.87
C TRP A 209 -7.38 2.96 -9.47
N TYR A 210 -6.92 2.35 -8.38
CA TYR A 210 -5.65 2.68 -7.72
C TYR A 210 -4.43 2.32 -8.58
N VAL A 211 -4.52 1.26 -9.39
CA VAL A 211 -3.42 0.78 -10.23
C VAL A 211 -3.33 1.49 -11.59
N ARG A 212 -4.32 2.30 -11.98
CA ARG A 212 -4.35 3.03 -13.28
C ARG A 212 -3.22 4.04 -13.42
#